data_AF-A0AAD4XYF1-F1
#
_entry.id   AF-A0AAD4XYF1-F1
#
_cell.length_a   1.000
_cell.length_b   1.000
_cell.length_c   1.000
_cell.angle_alpha   90.00
_cell.angle_beta   90.00
_cell.angle_gamma   90.00
#
_symmetry.space_group_name_H-M   'P 1'
#
loop_
_entity.id
_entity.type
_entity.pdbx_description
1 polymer ?
#
loop_
_entity_poly.entity_id
_entity_poly.type
_entity_poly.pdbx_seq_one_letter_code
_entity_poly.pdbx_strand_id
1 'polypeptide(L)'
;CKKSAKTELIIYHHHPHSFRILSLSTQQNPKKKKKKKPISPSSKKFLNIISTGMWKLGRMGIHSWQKLHAANVPTALIENGQNRVIDASLTLIRERAKLKGELVRALGGAVASASLLGVPLGHNSSFLQGPAFAPPRIREAIWCGSTNATTEGGKELNDPRVLSDVGDVPVQEIRDCGVDDDRLMNIISDSVKLVMEQDPLRPLVLGGDHSISFPVVRAVSEKLGGPVDILHLDAHPDIYHCFEGNKYSHASSFARIMEGGYARRLLQVGIRSITSEGREQGKKYGVEQYEMRTFSRDRDLLENLKLGEGVKGVYISVDVDCLDPAFAPGVSHIEPGGLSFRDVLNILQNLQGDVVGADVVEFNPQRDTVDGMTAMVAAKIVRELTAKISK
;
A
#
# COMPACT_ATOMS: atom_id res chain seq x y z
N CYS A 1 -14.89 41.44 -37.03
CA CYS A 1 -14.85 40.21 -37.84
C CYS A 1 -14.47 39.04 -36.92
N LYS A 2 -15.38 38.10 -36.70
CA LYS A 2 -15.23 36.96 -35.78
C LYS A 2 -14.15 35.99 -36.27
N LYS A 3 -13.25 35.54 -35.39
CA LYS A 3 -12.61 34.23 -35.50
C LYS A 3 -12.71 33.55 -34.15
N SER A 4 -13.67 32.64 -34.02
CA SER A 4 -13.73 31.70 -32.91
C SER A 4 -12.78 30.55 -33.22
N ALA A 5 -11.84 30.27 -32.34
CA ALA A 5 -11.11 29.01 -32.37
C ALA A 5 -12.01 27.98 -31.67
N LYS A 6 -12.48 26.98 -32.43
CA LYS A 6 -13.09 25.78 -31.86
C LYS A 6 -11.94 24.92 -31.32
N THR A 7 -11.96 24.62 -30.03
CA THR A 7 -11.12 23.58 -29.44
C THR A 7 -12.02 22.36 -29.24
N GLU A 8 -11.72 21.27 -29.93
CA GLU A 8 -12.41 20.00 -29.74
C GLU A 8 -12.00 19.38 -28.38
N LEU A 9 -13.02 19.03 -27.60
CA LEU A 9 -12.90 18.27 -26.37
C LEU A 9 -12.91 16.78 -26.75
N ILE A 10 -11.77 16.11 -26.70
CA ILE A 10 -11.72 14.64 -26.83
C ILE A 10 -11.90 14.06 -25.43
N ILE A 11 -13.12 13.60 -25.13
CA ILE A 11 -13.43 12.81 -23.94
C ILE A 11 -13.08 11.36 -24.27
N TYR A 12 -12.09 10.79 -23.59
CA TYR A 12 -11.85 9.35 -23.64
C TYR A 12 -12.79 8.64 -22.65
N HIS A 13 -13.75 7.89 -23.20
CA HIS A 13 -14.48 6.88 -22.44
C HIS A 13 -13.63 5.62 -22.34
N HIS A 14 -13.27 5.22 -21.11
CA HIS A 14 -12.84 3.85 -20.85
C HIS A 14 -14.09 2.97 -20.70
N HIS A 15 -14.32 2.11 -21.68
CA HIS A 15 -15.16 0.92 -21.50
C HIS A 15 -14.25 -0.33 -21.49
N PRO A 16 -14.39 -1.24 -20.51
CA PRO A 16 -13.64 -2.48 -20.49
C PRO A 16 -14.45 -3.53 -21.23
N HIS A 17 -14.02 -3.97 -22.42
CA HIS A 17 -14.30 -5.33 -22.92
C HIS A 17 -13.42 -5.63 -24.15
N SER A 18 -12.61 -6.69 -24.00
CA SER A 18 -12.21 -7.68 -25.01
C SER A 18 -11.79 -7.20 -26.41
N PHE A 19 -10.52 -7.46 -26.78
CA PHE A 19 -10.21 -8.05 -28.09
C PHE A 19 -8.93 -8.92 -28.03
N ARG A 20 -9.13 -10.24 -28.16
CA ARG A 20 -8.23 -11.12 -28.92
C ARG A 20 -8.45 -10.79 -30.41
N ILE A 21 -7.41 -10.84 -31.24
CA ILE A 21 -7.33 -11.68 -32.46
C ILE A 21 -6.04 -11.40 -33.25
N LEU A 22 -5.30 -12.50 -33.39
CA LEU A 22 -4.48 -13.01 -34.50
C LEU A 22 -3.45 -12.14 -35.25
N SER A 23 -2.26 -12.74 -35.28
CA SER A 23 -1.21 -12.60 -36.30
C SER A 23 -1.73 -12.73 -37.73
N LEU A 24 -1.25 -11.85 -38.60
CA LEU A 24 -1.14 -12.13 -40.03
C LEU A 24 0.29 -11.82 -40.46
N SER A 25 1.04 -12.89 -40.71
CA SER A 25 2.30 -12.83 -41.44
C SER A 25 2.00 -12.62 -42.93
N THR A 26 2.61 -11.62 -43.54
CA THR A 26 2.75 -11.56 -45.00
C THR A 26 4.21 -11.84 -45.35
N GLN A 27 4.46 -13.05 -45.82
CA GLN A 27 5.64 -13.40 -46.59
C GLN A 27 5.59 -12.69 -47.94
N GLN A 28 6.63 -11.92 -48.28
CA GLN A 28 7.12 -11.81 -49.66
C GLN A 28 8.64 -11.67 -49.65
N ASN A 29 9.29 -12.55 -50.41
CA ASN A 29 10.72 -12.63 -50.71
C ASN A 29 10.81 -13.03 -52.21
N PRO A 30 11.93 -12.94 -52.96
CA PRO A 30 13.16 -12.14 -52.82
C PRO A 30 13.60 -11.48 -54.17
N LYS A 31 14.78 -10.83 -54.14
CA LYS A 31 15.73 -10.52 -55.25
C LYS A 31 15.43 -9.31 -56.16
N LYS A 32 16.28 -8.28 -56.01
CA LYS A 32 17.09 -7.72 -57.13
C LYS A 32 18.27 -6.89 -56.60
N LYS A 33 19.48 -7.44 -56.78
CA LYS A 33 20.76 -6.71 -56.76
C LYS A 33 20.81 -5.76 -57.97
N LYS A 34 21.24 -4.50 -57.80
CA LYS A 34 22.08 -3.78 -58.78
C LYS A 34 22.63 -2.44 -58.25
N LYS A 35 23.97 -2.40 -58.20
CA LYS A 35 24.93 -1.32 -58.54
C LYS A 35 25.04 -0.04 -57.69
N LYS A 36 26.28 0.18 -57.19
CA LYS A 36 26.86 1.39 -56.61
C LYS A 36 27.44 2.33 -57.71
N LYS A 37 27.48 3.64 -57.36
CA LYS A 37 28.39 4.77 -57.73
C LYS A 37 27.70 5.96 -58.42
N PRO A 38 28.20 7.22 -58.30
CA PRO A 38 28.91 7.88 -57.19
C PRO A 38 28.35 9.30 -56.85
N ILE A 39 29.06 9.98 -55.94
CA ILE A 39 28.78 11.19 -55.13
C ILE A 39 28.72 12.53 -55.91
N SER A 40 27.97 13.52 -55.41
CA SER A 40 28.31 14.96 -55.52
C SER A 40 27.61 15.81 -54.40
N PRO A 41 28.10 17.02 -54.06
CA PRO A 41 28.31 17.46 -52.68
C PRO A 41 27.35 18.57 -52.20
N SER A 42 26.66 18.37 -51.07
CA SER A 42 25.97 19.45 -50.35
C SER A 42 25.95 19.28 -48.82
N SER A 43 26.81 18.43 -48.28
CA SER A 43 26.98 18.20 -46.84
C SER A 43 28.22 18.91 -46.29
N LYS A 44 28.24 20.25 -46.31
CA LYS A 44 29.20 21.09 -45.55
C LYS A 44 28.57 22.43 -45.16
N LYS A 45 27.58 22.41 -44.26
CA LYS A 45 27.15 23.60 -43.49
C LYS A 45 26.29 23.27 -42.25
N PHE A 46 26.64 22.21 -41.52
CA PHE A 46 25.96 21.84 -40.27
C PHE A 46 26.90 21.23 -39.22
N LEU A 47 28.14 21.71 -39.16
CA LEU A 47 29.05 21.45 -38.05
C LEU A 47 29.72 22.76 -37.64
N ASN A 48 29.73 23.00 -36.33
CA ASN A 48 30.18 24.19 -35.60
C ASN A 48 29.14 25.31 -35.49
N ILE A 49 28.20 25.15 -34.54
CA ILE A 49 27.83 26.09 -33.48
C ILE A 49 26.83 25.35 -32.56
N ILE A 50 26.99 25.49 -31.24
CA ILE A 50 26.31 24.76 -30.13
C ILE A 50 27.00 23.43 -29.74
N SER A 51 28.30 23.56 -29.48
CA SER A 51 29.02 22.74 -28.49
C SER A 51 29.01 23.51 -27.17
N THR A 52 27.92 23.40 -26.40
CA THR A 52 27.87 23.61 -24.93
C THR A 52 26.42 23.42 -24.47
N GLY A 53 26.17 22.38 -23.66
CA GLY A 53 24.90 22.22 -22.94
C GLY A 53 24.03 21.05 -23.39
N MET A 54 24.54 19.81 -23.31
CA MET A 54 23.67 18.63 -23.48
C MET A 54 24.17 17.42 -22.69
N TRP A 55 24.36 17.60 -21.38
CA TRP A 55 24.54 16.52 -20.39
C TRP A 55 23.80 16.90 -19.11
N LYS A 56 22.47 16.74 -19.11
CA LYS A 56 21.57 16.64 -17.94
C LYS A 56 20.13 16.61 -18.46
N LEU A 57 19.68 15.44 -18.92
CA LEU A 57 18.25 15.15 -19.14
C LEU A 57 18.13 13.64 -19.33
N GLY A 58 17.97 12.93 -18.22
CA GLY A 58 17.72 11.51 -18.18
C GLY A 58 17.13 11.14 -16.83
N ARG A 59 15.88 10.68 -16.85
CA ARG A 59 15.05 10.21 -15.73
C ARG A 59 14.45 11.30 -14.83
N MET A 60 13.45 12.00 -15.37
CA MET A 60 12.31 12.44 -14.58
C MET A 60 11.10 11.69 -15.11
N GLY A 61 10.45 10.92 -14.23
CA GLY A 61 9.18 10.28 -14.49
C GLY A 61 8.17 11.33 -14.96
N ILE A 62 7.23 10.88 -15.78
CA ILE A 62 6.21 11.71 -16.41
C ILE A 62 5.27 12.25 -15.32
N HIS A 63 5.65 13.37 -14.70
CA HIS A 63 4.72 14.25 -14.00
C HIS A 63 3.98 15.06 -15.08
N SER A 64 2.89 14.49 -15.59
CA SER A 64 1.87 15.33 -16.21
C SER A 64 0.98 15.90 -15.11
N TRP A 65 1.56 16.78 -14.29
CA TRP A 65 0.77 17.88 -13.76
C TRP A 65 0.50 18.77 -14.97
N GLN A 66 -0.59 18.51 -15.69
CA GLN A 66 -1.31 19.63 -16.26
C GLN A 66 -1.76 20.46 -15.07
N LYS A 67 -0.91 21.38 -14.61
CA LYS A 67 -1.38 22.59 -13.96
C LYS A 67 -2.52 23.06 -14.84
N LEU A 68 -3.74 22.99 -14.34
CA LEU A 68 -4.87 23.72 -14.89
C LEU A 68 -4.54 25.21 -14.73
N HIS A 69 -3.59 25.70 -15.53
CA HIS A 69 -3.50 27.09 -15.96
C HIS A 69 -4.60 27.32 -17.01
N ALA A 70 -5.82 26.88 -16.70
CA ALA A 70 -7.00 27.50 -17.26
C ALA A 70 -7.15 28.78 -16.45
N ALA A 71 -6.75 29.91 -17.05
CA ALA A 71 -6.70 31.23 -16.42
C ALA A 71 -8.05 31.74 -15.83
N ASN A 72 -9.11 30.92 -15.82
CA ASN A 72 -10.47 31.28 -15.46
C ASN A 72 -11.22 30.20 -14.62
N VAL A 73 -10.56 29.20 -14.03
CA VAL A 73 -11.26 28.26 -13.11
C VAL A 73 -11.27 28.86 -11.71
N PRO A 74 -12.44 29.15 -11.10
CA PRO A 74 -12.49 29.67 -9.74
C PRO A 74 -11.96 28.64 -8.74
N THR A 75 -11.07 29.04 -7.83
CA THR A 75 -10.55 28.15 -6.76
C THR A 75 -11.69 27.53 -5.95
N ALA A 76 -12.74 28.31 -5.66
CA ALA A 76 -13.94 27.83 -4.97
C ALA A 76 -14.65 26.68 -5.70
N LEU A 77 -14.58 26.60 -7.03
CA LEU A 77 -15.15 25.49 -7.79
C LEU A 77 -14.39 24.19 -7.51
N ILE A 78 -13.05 24.27 -7.47
CA ILE A 78 -12.16 23.14 -7.19
C ILE A 78 -12.34 22.68 -5.74
N GLU A 79 -12.27 23.60 -4.78
CA GLU A 79 -12.45 23.29 -3.35
C GLU A 79 -13.81 22.63 -3.06
N ASN A 80 -14.90 23.19 -3.61
CA ASN A 80 -16.23 22.60 -3.46
C ASN A 80 -16.35 21.24 -4.17
N GLY A 81 -15.61 21.03 -5.26
CA GLY A 81 -15.52 19.74 -5.94
C GLY A 81 -14.82 18.71 -5.06
N GLN A 82 -13.64 19.05 -4.55
CA GLN A 82 -12.86 18.22 -3.63
C GLN A 82 -13.69 17.81 -2.41
N ASN A 83 -14.34 18.77 -1.74
CA ASN A 83 -15.17 18.49 -0.56
C ASN A 83 -16.25 17.45 -0.86
N ARG A 84 -16.99 17.61 -1.97
CA ARG A 84 -18.05 16.66 -2.36
C ARG A 84 -17.52 15.27 -2.69
N VAL A 85 -16.37 15.17 -3.37
CA VAL A 85 -15.72 13.88 -3.66
C VAL A 85 -15.29 13.19 -2.36
N ILE A 86 -14.70 13.95 -1.44
CA ILE A 86 -14.28 13.44 -0.12
C ILE A 86 -15.48 12.99 0.70
N ASP A 87 -16.54 13.81 0.77
CA ASP A 87 -17.75 13.49 1.53
C ASP A 87 -18.44 12.22 1.01
N ALA A 88 -18.52 12.07 -0.32
CA ALA A 88 -19.05 10.86 -0.95
C ALA A 88 -18.18 9.63 -0.64
N SER A 89 -16.85 9.80 -0.68
CA SER A 89 -15.87 8.74 -0.36
C SER A 89 -16.02 8.25 1.08
N LEU A 90 -16.07 9.17 2.04
CA LEU A 90 -16.28 8.85 3.46
C LEU A 90 -17.68 8.27 3.72
N THR A 91 -18.69 8.73 2.99
CA THR A 91 -20.06 8.20 3.11
C THR A 91 -20.14 6.74 2.67
N LEU A 92 -19.44 6.35 1.61
CA LEU A 92 -19.40 4.96 1.17
C LEU A 92 -18.85 4.03 2.26
N ILE A 93 -17.74 4.43 2.89
CA ILE A 93 -17.14 3.68 4.01
C ILE A 93 -18.08 3.68 5.22
N ARG A 94 -18.66 4.82 5.58
CA ARG A 94 -19.58 4.96 6.73
C ARG A 94 -20.79 4.04 6.62
N GLU A 95 -21.49 4.07 5.49
CA GLU A 95 -22.71 3.28 5.31
C GLU A 95 -22.40 1.78 5.26
N ARG A 96 -21.28 1.39 4.66
CA ARG A 96 -20.86 -0.02 4.64
C ARG A 96 -20.44 -0.48 6.03
N ALA A 97 -19.65 0.31 6.76
CA ALA A 97 -19.26 0.02 8.14
C ALA A 97 -20.49 -0.11 9.04
N LYS A 98 -21.45 0.81 8.93
CA LYS A 98 -22.70 0.78 9.69
C LYS A 98 -23.47 -0.52 9.46
N LEU A 99 -23.67 -0.91 8.20
CA LEU A 99 -24.34 -2.16 7.86
C LEU A 99 -23.62 -3.39 8.44
N LYS A 100 -22.28 -3.43 8.37
CA LYS A 100 -21.50 -4.55 8.93
C LYS A 100 -21.56 -4.58 10.45
N GLY A 101 -21.46 -3.42 11.12
CA GLY A 101 -21.61 -3.33 12.56
C GLY A 101 -23.00 -3.77 13.05
N GLU A 102 -24.07 -3.33 12.37
CA GLU A 102 -25.44 -3.77 12.68
C GLU A 102 -25.59 -5.29 12.53
N LEU A 103 -25.03 -5.88 11.46
CA LEU A 103 -25.07 -7.33 11.24
C LEU A 103 -24.33 -8.10 12.36
N VAL A 104 -23.12 -7.68 12.72
CA VAL A 104 -22.35 -8.33 13.80
C VAL A 104 -23.06 -8.23 15.14
N ARG A 105 -23.61 -7.05 15.49
CA ARG A 105 -24.37 -6.85 16.73
C ARG A 105 -25.66 -7.68 16.75
N ALA A 106 -26.35 -7.81 15.62
CA ALA A 106 -27.56 -8.61 15.51
C ALA A 106 -27.28 -10.12 15.70
N LEU A 107 -26.12 -10.61 15.24
CA LEU A 107 -25.69 -11.99 15.48
C LEU A 107 -25.26 -12.25 16.93
N GLY A 108 -24.74 -11.22 17.62
CA GLY A 108 -24.33 -11.28 19.01
C GLY A 108 -23.10 -12.17 19.28
N GLY A 109 -22.55 -12.06 20.49
CA GLY A 109 -21.46 -12.91 20.99
C GLY A 109 -20.04 -12.49 20.60
N ALA A 110 -19.86 -11.52 19.71
CA ALA A 110 -18.55 -10.97 19.38
C ALA A 110 -18.20 -9.78 20.28
N VAL A 111 -16.98 -9.74 20.80
CA VAL A 111 -16.40 -8.57 21.50
C VAL A 111 -15.39 -7.83 20.63
N ALA A 112 -14.90 -8.47 19.57
CA ALA A 112 -14.17 -7.82 18.49
C ALA A 112 -14.42 -8.55 17.16
N SER A 113 -14.54 -7.81 16.06
CA SER A 113 -14.68 -8.36 14.71
C SER A 113 -13.77 -7.64 13.74
N ALA A 114 -12.85 -8.34 13.08
CA ALA A 114 -12.01 -7.78 12.05
C ALA A 114 -12.87 -7.28 10.86
N SER A 115 -12.55 -6.09 10.37
CA SER A 115 -13.19 -5.50 9.22
C SER A 115 -12.15 -4.98 8.25
N LEU A 116 -12.15 -5.53 7.03
CA LEU A 116 -11.23 -5.13 5.97
C LEU A 116 -11.52 -3.71 5.50
N LEU A 117 -10.49 -2.88 5.40
CA LEU A 117 -10.52 -1.57 4.76
C LEU A 117 -9.34 -1.49 3.79
N GLY A 118 -9.57 -1.36 2.48
CA GLY A 118 -8.46 -1.21 1.54
C GLY A 118 -8.07 0.24 1.33
N VAL A 119 -6.77 0.49 1.21
CA VAL A 119 -6.18 1.80 0.91
C VAL A 119 -5.29 1.65 -0.32
N PRO A 120 -5.86 1.69 -1.55
CA PRO A 120 -5.13 1.44 -2.80
C PRO A 120 -4.21 2.62 -3.19
N LEU A 121 -3.16 2.86 -2.39
CA LEU A 121 -2.22 3.96 -2.52
C LEU A 121 -0.82 3.42 -2.79
N GLY A 122 -0.14 3.88 -3.83
CA GLY A 122 1.22 3.43 -4.18
C GLY A 122 2.18 4.55 -4.57
N HIS A 123 1.75 5.82 -4.51
CA HIS A 123 2.57 6.92 -5.05
C HIS A 123 3.66 7.39 -4.09
N ASN A 124 3.69 6.87 -2.86
CA ASN A 124 4.74 7.14 -1.87
C ASN A 124 5.85 6.08 -1.89
N SER A 125 5.69 5.02 -2.70
CA SER A 125 6.70 4.01 -2.99
C SER A 125 7.93 4.63 -3.66
N SER A 126 9.12 4.21 -3.25
CA SER A 126 10.40 4.70 -3.81
C SER A 126 10.78 4.04 -5.14
N PHE A 127 10.30 2.83 -5.43
CA PHE A 127 10.66 2.09 -6.64
C PHE A 127 9.47 1.80 -7.57
N LEU A 128 8.45 1.08 -7.10
CA LEU A 128 7.30 0.67 -7.90
C LEU A 128 5.98 0.93 -7.17
N GLN A 129 5.01 1.51 -7.86
CA GLN A 129 3.71 1.90 -7.30
C GLN A 129 2.63 0.80 -7.40
N GLY A 130 3.05 -0.41 -7.75
CA GLY A 130 2.16 -1.56 -7.94
C GLY A 130 1.33 -1.98 -6.72
N PRO A 131 1.75 -1.71 -5.46
CA PRO A 131 0.90 -1.96 -4.30
C PRO A 131 -0.48 -1.28 -4.35
N ALA A 132 -0.64 -0.19 -5.10
CA ALA A 132 -1.95 0.43 -5.30
C ALA A 132 -3.03 -0.53 -5.86
N PHE A 133 -2.64 -1.64 -6.49
CA PHE A 133 -3.56 -2.65 -7.06
C PHE A 133 -3.82 -3.84 -6.12
N ALA A 134 -3.23 -3.86 -4.94
CA ALA A 134 -3.23 -5.02 -4.04
C ALA A 134 -4.58 -5.32 -3.37
N PRO A 135 -5.35 -4.34 -2.83
CA PRO A 135 -6.53 -4.67 -2.03
C PRO A 135 -7.57 -5.56 -2.73
N PRO A 136 -7.92 -5.34 -4.02
CA PRO A 136 -8.83 -6.24 -4.73
C PRO A 136 -8.27 -7.66 -4.93
N ARG A 137 -6.95 -7.79 -5.17
CA ARG A 137 -6.29 -9.08 -5.40
C ARG A 137 -6.14 -9.91 -4.13
N ILE A 138 -5.91 -9.25 -3.01
CA ILE A 138 -5.92 -9.91 -1.70
C ILE A 138 -7.32 -10.47 -1.42
N ARG A 139 -8.38 -9.69 -1.67
CA ARG A 139 -9.77 -10.17 -1.50
C ARG A 139 -10.10 -11.37 -2.39
N GLU A 140 -9.69 -11.31 -3.67
CA GLU A 140 -9.86 -12.44 -4.60
C GLU A 140 -9.21 -13.72 -4.06
N ALA A 141 -7.98 -13.60 -3.53
CA ALA A 141 -7.24 -14.72 -2.96
C ALA A 141 -7.84 -15.24 -1.63
N ILE A 142 -8.41 -14.38 -0.77
CA ILE A 142 -9.09 -14.80 0.48
C ILE A 142 -10.24 -15.76 0.18
N TRP A 143 -11.00 -15.48 -0.89
CA TRP A 143 -12.21 -16.21 -1.28
C TRP A 143 -12.01 -17.14 -2.49
N CYS A 144 -10.75 -17.45 -2.83
CA CYS A 144 -10.44 -18.32 -3.96
C CYS A 144 -11.01 -19.73 -3.73
N GLY A 145 -11.67 -20.29 -4.75
CA GLY A 145 -12.31 -21.61 -4.67
C GLY A 145 -11.36 -22.81 -4.48
N SER A 146 -10.04 -22.59 -4.57
CA SER A 146 -9.04 -23.60 -4.18
C SER A 146 -8.84 -23.71 -2.67
N THR A 147 -9.34 -22.74 -1.90
CA THR A 147 -9.23 -22.68 -0.44
C THR A 147 -10.56 -23.00 0.24
N ASN A 148 -10.50 -23.42 1.50
CA ASN A 148 -11.67 -23.43 2.37
C ASN A 148 -11.80 -22.08 3.11
N ALA A 149 -12.86 -21.91 3.89
CA ALA A 149 -13.13 -20.69 4.65
C ALA A 149 -12.67 -20.75 6.13
N THR A 150 -11.86 -21.73 6.52
CA THR A 150 -11.37 -21.87 7.92
C THR A 150 -9.95 -21.35 8.07
N THR A 151 -9.66 -20.61 9.14
CA THR A 151 -8.27 -20.23 9.50
C THR A 151 -7.52 -21.40 10.14
N GLU A 152 -6.18 -21.33 10.29
CA GLU A 152 -5.43 -22.41 10.97
C GLU A 152 -5.87 -22.57 12.44
N GLY A 153 -6.28 -21.48 13.08
CA GLY A 153 -6.91 -21.47 14.41
C GLY A 153 -8.37 -21.93 14.44
N GLY A 154 -8.94 -22.38 13.32
CA GLY A 154 -10.27 -22.98 13.24
C GLY A 154 -11.46 -22.00 13.23
N LYS A 155 -11.23 -20.71 12.94
CA LYS A 155 -12.32 -19.73 12.82
C LYS A 155 -12.91 -19.73 11.41
N GLU A 156 -14.23 -19.58 11.32
CA GLU A 156 -14.99 -19.59 10.07
C GLU A 156 -15.08 -18.17 9.49
N LEU A 157 -14.49 -17.94 8.33
CA LEU A 157 -14.43 -16.62 7.69
C LEU A 157 -15.78 -16.18 7.12
N ASN A 158 -16.68 -17.12 6.77
CA ASN A 158 -18.04 -16.75 6.34
C ASN A 158 -18.90 -16.19 7.48
N ASP A 159 -18.47 -16.30 8.74
CA ASP A 159 -19.14 -15.68 9.87
C ASP A 159 -18.78 -14.18 9.92
N PRO A 160 -19.77 -13.26 9.81
CA PRO A 160 -19.52 -11.82 9.87
C PRO A 160 -18.87 -11.35 11.16
N ARG A 161 -19.01 -12.11 12.26
CA ARG A 161 -18.36 -11.85 13.56
C ARG A 161 -16.85 -12.12 13.52
N VAL A 162 -16.41 -12.95 12.57
CA VAL A 162 -15.00 -13.26 12.35
C VAL A 162 -14.43 -12.30 11.31
N LEU A 163 -15.08 -12.12 10.17
CA LEU A 163 -14.58 -11.24 9.11
C LEU A 163 -15.71 -10.48 8.43
N SER A 164 -15.52 -9.17 8.29
CA SER A 164 -16.33 -8.33 7.42
C SER A 164 -15.43 -7.47 6.52
N ASP A 165 -16.02 -6.77 5.56
CA ASP A 165 -15.28 -5.93 4.61
C ASP A 165 -16.09 -4.66 4.30
N VAL A 166 -15.46 -3.50 4.50
CA VAL A 166 -16.02 -2.16 4.26
C VAL A 166 -15.56 -1.54 2.94
N GLY A 167 -14.82 -2.30 2.12
CA GLY A 167 -14.39 -1.87 0.80
C GLY A 167 -13.13 -1.02 0.84
N ASP A 168 -12.97 -0.19 -0.18
CA ASP A 168 -11.74 0.56 -0.42
C ASP A 168 -11.98 2.07 -0.33
N VAL A 169 -11.02 2.78 0.25
CA VAL A 169 -10.95 4.24 0.13
C VAL A 169 -10.73 4.59 -1.35
N PRO A 170 -11.56 5.47 -1.96
CA PRO A 170 -11.39 5.96 -3.33
C PRO A 170 -10.16 6.87 -3.53
N VAL A 171 -8.96 6.33 -3.28
CA VAL A 171 -7.70 7.08 -3.25
C VAL A 171 -7.42 7.75 -4.59
N GLN A 172 -7.66 7.07 -5.71
CA GLN A 172 -7.32 7.60 -7.03
C GLN A 172 -8.27 8.74 -7.43
N GLU A 173 -9.55 8.62 -7.10
CA GLU A 173 -10.57 9.65 -7.30
C GLU A 173 -10.27 10.92 -6.48
N ILE A 174 -9.85 10.74 -5.22
CA ILE A 174 -9.46 11.86 -4.35
C ILE A 174 -8.21 12.57 -4.90
N ARG A 175 -7.21 11.81 -5.37
CA ARG A 175 -5.99 12.38 -5.96
C ARG A 175 -6.27 13.11 -7.29
N ASP A 176 -7.15 12.56 -8.13
CA ASP A 176 -7.52 13.15 -9.42
C ASP A 176 -8.16 14.55 -9.26
N CYS A 177 -8.94 14.76 -8.18
CA CYS A 177 -9.49 16.09 -7.87
C CYS A 177 -8.48 17.08 -7.25
N GLY A 178 -7.18 16.73 -7.20
CA GLY A 178 -6.09 17.63 -6.83
C GLY A 178 -5.93 17.85 -5.32
N VAL A 179 -6.37 16.89 -4.50
CA VAL A 179 -6.15 16.89 -3.05
C VAL A 179 -4.68 16.60 -2.75
N ASP A 180 -4.09 17.37 -1.83
CA ASP A 180 -2.71 17.16 -1.38
C ASP A 180 -2.58 15.95 -0.44
N ASP A 181 -1.34 15.52 -0.21
CA ASP A 181 -1.06 14.34 0.61
C ASP A 181 -1.45 14.52 2.08
N ASP A 182 -1.31 15.72 2.66
CA ASP A 182 -1.70 15.98 4.05
C ASP A 182 -3.19 15.67 4.24
N ARG A 183 -4.01 16.19 3.32
CA ARG A 183 -5.46 15.98 3.33
C ARG A 183 -5.84 14.55 2.97
N LEU A 184 -5.16 13.91 2.01
CA LEU A 184 -5.37 12.50 1.68
C LEU A 184 -5.10 11.58 2.88
N MET A 185 -3.99 11.81 3.60
CA MET A 185 -3.64 11.05 4.81
C MET A 185 -4.67 11.25 5.93
N ASN A 186 -5.27 12.44 6.04
CA ASN A 186 -6.37 12.66 6.99
C ASN A 186 -7.64 11.89 6.59
N ILE A 187 -7.97 11.83 5.30
CA ILE A 187 -9.14 11.04 4.82
C ILE A 187 -8.95 9.55 5.11
N ILE A 188 -7.72 9.04 4.99
CA ILE A 188 -7.39 7.66 5.38
C ILE A 188 -7.60 7.47 6.90
N SER A 189 -7.07 8.39 7.72
CA SER A 189 -7.30 8.37 9.17
C SER A 189 -8.80 8.39 9.53
N ASP A 190 -9.60 9.23 8.88
CA ASP A 190 -11.04 9.34 9.12
C ASP A 190 -11.79 8.07 8.67
N SER A 191 -11.37 7.45 7.56
CA SER A 191 -11.94 6.17 7.10
C SER A 191 -11.71 5.05 8.12
N VAL A 192 -10.55 5.01 8.75
CA VAL A 192 -10.26 4.05 9.86
C VAL A 192 -11.15 4.35 11.07
N LYS A 193 -11.30 5.62 11.45
CA LYS A 193 -12.18 6.02 12.57
C LYS A 193 -13.64 5.63 12.32
N LEU A 194 -14.13 5.76 11.09
CA LEU A 194 -15.49 5.33 10.71
C LEU A 194 -15.71 3.82 10.93
N VAL A 195 -14.69 2.99 10.71
CA VAL A 195 -14.76 1.56 11.05
C VAL A 195 -14.81 1.36 12.57
N MET A 196 -13.92 2.01 13.31
CA MET A 196 -13.83 1.89 14.77
C MET A 196 -15.04 2.46 15.52
N GLU A 197 -15.82 3.34 14.90
CA GLU A 197 -17.09 3.85 15.45
C GLU A 197 -18.20 2.81 15.48
N GLN A 198 -18.06 1.74 14.70
CA GLN A 198 -19.05 0.69 14.60
C GLN A 198 -18.65 -0.47 15.51
N ASP A 199 -19.01 -0.42 16.78
CA ASP A 199 -18.78 -1.53 17.71
C ASP A 199 -19.40 -2.85 17.18
N PRO A 200 -18.70 -4.01 17.23
CA PRO A 200 -17.36 -4.25 17.76
C PRO A 200 -16.26 -4.33 16.67
N LEU A 201 -16.40 -3.60 15.55
CA LEU A 201 -15.47 -3.68 14.43
C LEU A 201 -14.08 -3.15 14.79
N ARG A 202 -13.04 -3.86 14.34
CA ARG A 202 -11.63 -3.46 14.41
C ARG A 202 -11.00 -3.43 13.01
N PRO A 203 -10.23 -2.39 12.66
CA PRO A 203 -9.71 -2.23 11.30
C PRO A 203 -8.58 -3.23 11.01
N LEU A 204 -8.70 -3.93 9.88
CA LEU A 204 -7.64 -4.71 9.25
C LEU A 204 -7.40 -4.14 7.86
N VAL A 205 -6.35 -3.32 7.72
CA VAL A 205 -6.15 -2.51 6.53
C VAL A 205 -5.40 -3.29 5.45
N LEU A 206 -5.97 -3.31 4.24
CA LEU A 206 -5.30 -3.87 3.07
C LEU A 206 -4.55 -2.75 2.37
N GLY A 207 -3.23 -2.87 2.37
CA GLY A 207 -2.39 -1.84 1.84
C GLY A 207 -2.44 -1.69 0.35
N GLY A 208 -2.03 -0.50 -0.06
CA GLY A 208 -0.94 -0.41 -1.01
C GLY A 208 0.39 -0.28 -0.26
N ASP A 209 1.14 0.78 -0.52
CA ASP A 209 2.49 0.96 0.01
C ASP A 209 2.55 1.26 1.51
N HIS A 210 3.72 1.12 2.11
CA HIS A 210 3.92 1.22 3.56
C HIS A 210 3.68 2.63 4.14
N SER A 211 3.42 3.66 3.32
CA SER A 211 3.12 4.99 3.83
C SER A 211 1.81 5.05 4.62
N ILE A 212 0.86 4.14 4.33
CA ILE A 212 -0.47 4.16 4.92
C ILE A 212 -0.47 3.78 6.40
N SER A 213 0.56 3.09 6.89
CA SER A 213 0.63 2.69 8.30
C SER A 213 0.65 3.91 9.21
N PHE A 214 1.24 5.04 8.77
CA PHE A 214 1.23 6.29 9.52
C PHE A 214 -0.19 6.83 9.83
N PRO A 215 -1.04 7.18 8.83
CA PRO A 215 -2.38 7.69 9.11
C PRO A 215 -3.28 6.65 9.80
N VAL A 216 -3.07 5.35 9.57
CA VAL A 216 -3.87 4.29 10.21
C VAL A 216 -3.52 4.18 11.70
N VAL A 217 -2.24 4.06 12.05
CA VAL A 217 -1.80 3.99 13.45
C VAL A 217 -2.16 5.27 14.21
N ARG A 218 -1.99 6.44 13.58
CA ARG A 218 -2.45 7.72 14.13
C ARG A 218 -3.94 7.67 14.49
N ALA A 219 -4.79 7.21 13.57
CA ALA A 219 -6.23 7.12 13.80
C ALA A 219 -6.60 6.17 14.94
N VAL A 220 -5.97 5.00 15.00
CA VAL A 220 -6.18 4.01 16.06
C VAL A 220 -5.78 4.58 17.43
N SER A 221 -4.58 5.19 17.52
CA SER A 221 -4.09 5.78 18.76
C SER A 221 -4.98 6.94 19.24
N GLU A 222 -5.38 7.83 18.33
CA GLU A 222 -6.29 8.94 18.63
C GLU A 222 -7.66 8.45 19.12
N LYS A 223 -8.26 7.45 18.44
CA LYS A 223 -9.59 6.94 18.78
C LYS A 223 -9.61 6.20 20.12
N LEU A 224 -8.53 5.50 20.46
CA LEU A 224 -8.37 4.80 21.75
C LEU A 224 -7.89 5.73 22.88
N GLY A 225 -7.44 6.94 22.54
CA GLY A 225 -6.99 7.96 23.48
C GLY A 225 -5.66 7.62 24.15
N GLY A 226 -4.69 7.08 23.39
CA GLY A 226 -3.35 6.78 23.91
C GLY A 226 -2.49 5.96 22.95
N PRO A 227 -1.20 5.78 23.26
CA PRO A 227 -0.30 5.01 22.41
C PRO A 227 -0.65 3.52 22.39
N VAL A 228 -0.11 2.81 21.41
CA VAL A 228 -0.12 1.34 21.29
C VAL A 228 1.30 0.79 21.31
N ASP A 229 1.47 -0.50 21.54
CA ASP A 229 2.70 -1.18 21.13
C ASP A 229 2.56 -1.68 19.69
N ILE A 230 3.65 -1.71 18.93
CA ILE A 230 3.64 -2.12 17.52
C ILE A 230 4.58 -3.30 17.30
N LEU A 231 4.04 -4.36 16.70
CA LEU A 231 4.82 -5.39 16.02
C LEU A 231 4.87 -5.04 14.54
N HIS A 232 6.08 -4.79 14.03
CA HIS A 232 6.37 -4.43 12.66
C HIS A 232 7.20 -5.55 12.00
N LEU A 233 6.63 -6.24 11.03
CA LEU A 233 7.28 -7.31 10.27
C LEU A 233 7.69 -6.76 8.90
N ASP A 234 8.99 -6.64 8.65
CA ASP A 234 9.52 -5.97 7.45
C ASP A 234 11.00 -6.33 7.20
N ALA A 235 11.45 -6.29 5.94
CA ALA A 235 12.88 -6.30 5.60
C ALA A 235 13.59 -4.97 5.91
N HIS A 236 12.84 -3.87 5.95
CA HIS A 236 13.25 -2.48 6.07
C HIS A 236 12.74 -1.87 7.38
N PRO A 237 13.46 -0.87 7.95
CA PRO A 237 13.01 -0.23 9.18
C PRO A 237 12.03 0.93 8.94
N ASP A 238 11.87 1.41 7.71
CA ASP A 238 10.92 2.48 7.34
C ASP A 238 10.94 3.72 8.27
N ILE A 239 12.14 4.06 8.73
CA ILE A 239 12.38 5.06 9.78
C ILE A 239 13.28 6.22 9.31
N TYR A 240 13.48 6.38 8.00
CA TYR A 240 14.16 7.55 7.47
C TYR A 240 13.44 8.82 7.91
N HIS A 241 14.17 9.86 8.31
CA HIS A 241 13.50 11.09 8.73
C HIS A 241 12.71 11.71 7.57
N CYS A 242 13.28 11.76 6.36
CA CYS A 242 12.57 12.24 5.18
C CYS A 242 13.23 11.65 3.91
N PHE A 243 12.74 10.51 3.45
CA PHE A 243 13.32 9.82 2.29
C PHE A 243 13.02 10.60 1.00
N GLU A 244 14.08 10.95 0.25
CA GLU A 244 14.02 11.72 -1.00
C GLU A 244 13.18 13.02 -0.95
N GLY A 245 13.07 13.64 0.24
CA GLY A 245 12.30 14.86 0.45
C GLY A 245 10.78 14.64 0.57
N ASN A 246 10.30 13.40 0.53
CA ASN A 246 8.90 13.06 0.79
C ASN A 246 8.71 12.62 2.25
N LYS A 247 8.07 13.46 3.07
CA LYS A 247 7.77 13.13 4.49
C LYS A 247 6.81 11.93 4.64
N TYR A 248 6.04 11.62 3.60
CA TYR A 248 5.13 10.50 3.50
C TYR A 248 5.68 9.33 2.71
N SER A 249 6.99 9.31 2.39
CA SER A 249 7.59 8.14 1.77
C SER A 249 7.26 6.89 2.57
N HIS A 250 7.01 5.78 1.88
CA HIS A 250 6.78 4.49 2.54
C HIS A 250 7.91 4.14 3.51
N ALA A 251 9.17 4.45 3.14
CA ALA A 251 10.38 4.29 3.93
C ALA A 251 10.52 5.28 5.12
N SER A 252 9.52 6.11 5.39
CA SER A 252 9.52 7.13 6.45
C SER A 252 8.30 7.02 7.37
N SER A 253 7.40 6.06 7.16
CA SER A 253 6.13 5.92 7.88
C SER A 253 6.33 5.76 9.39
N PHE A 254 7.30 4.95 9.83
CA PHE A 254 7.58 4.73 11.26
C PHE A 254 8.29 5.91 11.92
N ALA A 255 9.06 6.70 11.17
CA ALA A 255 9.57 7.96 11.70
C ALA A 255 8.40 8.90 12.07
N ARG A 256 7.37 9.00 11.21
CA ARG A 256 6.16 9.80 11.49
C ARG A 256 5.37 9.25 12.68
N ILE A 257 5.26 7.93 12.79
CA ILE A 257 4.58 7.26 13.90
C ILE A 257 5.26 7.60 15.24
N MET A 258 6.59 7.46 15.31
CA MET A 258 7.35 7.72 16.53
C MET A 258 7.41 9.20 16.88
N GLU A 259 7.50 10.10 15.89
CA GLU A 259 7.44 11.56 16.10
C GLU A 259 6.10 12.00 16.69
N GLY A 260 5.00 11.38 16.28
CA GLY A 260 3.67 11.68 16.80
C GLY A 260 3.34 11.04 18.15
N GLY A 261 4.24 10.21 18.70
CA GLY A 261 4.04 9.56 20.00
C GLY A 261 2.90 8.52 20.01
N TYR A 262 2.52 8.00 18.84
CA TYR A 262 1.42 7.03 18.72
C TYR A 262 1.82 5.61 19.14
N ALA A 263 3.13 5.35 19.22
CA ALA A 263 3.68 4.07 19.66
C ALA A 263 4.53 4.24 20.91
N ARG A 264 4.40 3.30 21.86
CA ARG A 264 5.30 3.19 23.02
C ARG A 264 6.49 2.28 22.69
N ARG A 265 6.22 1.03 22.35
CA ARG A 265 7.23 0.09 21.84
C ARG A 265 7.03 -0.11 20.35
N LEU A 266 8.13 -0.14 19.60
CA LEU A 266 8.15 -0.55 18.20
C LEU A 266 9.16 -1.69 18.08
N LEU A 267 8.67 -2.88 17.75
CA LEU A 267 9.48 -4.08 17.53
C LEU A 267 9.52 -4.33 16.04
N GLN A 268 10.70 -4.22 15.44
CA GLN A 268 10.90 -4.46 14.01
C GLN A 268 11.56 -5.82 13.82
N VAL A 269 10.93 -6.72 13.08
CA VAL A 269 11.33 -8.12 12.94
C VAL A 269 11.44 -8.48 11.47
N GLY A 270 12.56 -9.09 11.07
CA GLY A 270 12.85 -9.41 9.66
C GLY A 270 13.85 -8.46 9.01
N ILE A 271 14.37 -7.48 9.77
CA ILE A 271 15.23 -6.42 9.27
C ILE A 271 16.50 -6.98 8.63
N ARG A 272 16.76 -6.61 7.39
CA ARG A 272 17.94 -7.04 6.65
C ARG A 272 18.45 -6.01 5.63
N SER A 273 17.70 -4.95 5.40
CA SER A 273 18.14 -3.76 4.66
C SER A 273 18.05 -2.53 5.57
N ILE A 274 19.16 -2.19 6.22
CA ILE A 274 19.22 -1.10 7.19
C ILE A 274 20.53 -0.31 7.08
N THR A 275 20.40 1.01 6.96
CA THR A 275 21.52 1.95 6.88
C THR A 275 21.95 2.45 8.26
N SER A 276 23.05 3.19 8.34
CA SER A 276 23.46 3.87 9.57
C SER A 276 22.37 4.82 10.09
N GLU A 277 21.70 5.58 9.20
CA GLU A 277 20.58 6.45 9.59
C GLU A 277 19.45 5.62 10.22
N GLY A 278 19.08 4.48 9.64
CA GLY A 278 18.05 3.60 10.19
C GLY A 278 18.37 3.12 11.62
N ARG A 279 19.66 2.88 11.92
CA ARG A 279 20.12 2.50 13.27
C ARG A 279 20.12 3.69 14.23
N GLU A 280 20.57 4.86 13.77
CA GLU A 280 20.58 6.09 14.56
C GLU A 280 19.17 6.53 14.95
N GLN A 281 18.24 6.49 13.99
CA GLN A 281 16.82 6.74 14.23
C GLN A 281 16.20 5.67 15.14
N GLY A 282 16.52 4.38 14.93
CA GLY A 282 16.12 3.31 15.83
C GLY A 282 16.55 3.58 17.29
N LYS A 283 17.81 3.95 17.49
CA LYS A 283 18.34 4.34 18.81
C LYS A 283 17.64 5.59 19.38
N LYS A 284 17.41 6.61 18.56
CA LYS A 284 16.76 7.87 18.95
C LYS A 284 15.36 7.63 19.50
N TYR A 285 14.58 6.74 18.89
CA TYR A 285 13.20 6.46 19.30
C TYR A 285 13.05 5.23 20.20
N GLY A 286 14.15 4.56 20.57
CA GLY A 286 14.10 3.37 21.44
C GLY A 286 13.47 2.15 20.77
N VAL A 287 13.68 1.99 19.46
CA VAL A 287 13.14 0.88 18.65
C VAL A 287 13.92 -0.40 18.90
N GLU A 288 13.20 -1.51 19.02
CA GLU A 288 13.77 -2.86 19.15
C GLU A 288 13.93 -3.47 17.74
N GLN A 289 15.13 -3.40 17.17
CA GLN A 289 15.43 -3.82 15.79
C GLN A 289 16.03 -5.23 15.75
N TYR A 290 15.23 -6.23 15.40
CA TYR A 290 15.61 -7.64 15.28
C TYR A 290 16.02 -7.96 13.83
N GLU A 291 17.34 -7.98 13.61
CA GLU A 291 17.92 -8.23 12.29
C GLU A 291 17.98 -9.74 11.96
N MET A 292 17.76 -10.10 10.69
CA MET A 292 17.77 -11.51 10.25
C MET A 292 19.08 -12.24 10.57
N ARG A 293 20.22 -11.53 10.60
CA ARG A 293 21.52 -12.11 10.96
C ARG A 293 21.61 -12.66 12.38
N THR A 294 20.69 -12.28 13.29
CA THR A 294 20.62 -12.81 14.66
C THR A 294 19.36 -13.64 14.91
N PHE A 295 18.53 -13.88 13.88
CA PHE A 295 17.25 -14.55 14.02
C PHE A 295 17.33 -15.93 14.69
N SER A 296 18.38 -16.71 14.43
CA SER A 296 18.56 -18.02 15.09
C SER A 296 18.65 -17.92 16.62
N ARG A 297 19.24 -16.84 17.15
CA ARG A 297 19.32 -16.57 18.59
C ARG A 297 18.03 -15.94 19.12
N ASP A 298 17.41 -15.08 18.32
CA ASP A 298 16.28 -14.26 18.75
C ASP A 298 14.92 -14.98 18.57
N ARG A 299 14.87 -16.10 17.83
CA ARG A 299 13.64 -16.84 17.49
C ARG A 299 12.79 -17.17 18.71
N ASP A 300 13.38 -17.74 19.76
CA ASP A 300 12.62 -18.16 20.94
C ASP A 300 11.92 -16.96 21.62
N LEU A 301 12.57 -15.79 21.64
CA LEU A 301 11.98 -14.55 22.15
C LEU A 301 10.84 -14.07 21.23
N LEU A 302 11.09 -14.05 19.91
CA LEU A 302 10.15 -13.58 18.90
C LEU A 302 8.90 -14.46 18.78
N GLU A 303 9.02 -15.75 19.02
CA GLU A 303 7.89 -16.69 19.05
C GLU A 303 7.14 -16.69 20.40
N ASN A 304 7.57 -15.90 21.39
CA ASN A 304 6.93 -15.78 22.71
C ASN A 304 6.66 -14.32 23.14
N LEU A 305 6.43 -13.44 22.15
CA LEU A 305 6.22 -12.01 22.40
C LEU A 305 4.97 -11.72 23.25
N LYS A 306 5.10 -10.74 24.14
CA LYS A 306 3.99 -10.14 24.90
C LYS A 306 4.05 -8.63 24.76
N LEU A 307 2.97 -8.04 24.25
CA LEU A 307 2.86 -6.61 23.95
C LEU A 307 1.53 -6.04 24.47
N GLY A 308 1.46 -4.72 24.62
CA GLY A 308 0.22 -3.99 24.91
C GLY A 308 -0.08 -3.76 26.39
N GLU A 309 0.66 -4.39 27.31
CA GLU A 309 0.46 -4.18 28.76
C GLU A 309 0.79 -2.74 29.16
N GLY A 310 -0.17 -2.02 29.76
CA GLY A 310 0.00 -0.62 30.17
C GLY A 310 -0.21 0.42 29.06
N VAL A 311 -0.68 0.01 27.87
CA VAL A 311 -1.08 0.91 26.76
C VAL A 311 -2.44 0.49 26.19
N LYS A 312 -2.89 1.14 25.11
CA LYS A 312 -4.26 0.94 24.58
C LYS A 312 -4.46 -0.35 23.79
N GLY A 313 -3.37 -1.06 23.46
CA GLY A 313 -3.41 -2.32 22.73
C GLY A 313 -2.14 -2.54 21.92
N VAL A 314 -2.24 -3.47 20.98
CA VAL A 314 -1.20 -3.85 20.03
C VAL A 314 -1.68 -3.57 18.61
N TYR A 315 -0.85 -2.90 17.83
CA TYR A 315 -1.02 -2.81 16.38
C TYR A 315 -0.01 -3.71 15.69
N ILE A 316 -0.42 -4.40 14.62
CA ILE A 316 0.48 -5.27 13.85
C ILE A 316 0.56 -4.74 12.43
N SER A 317 1.77 -4.43 11.97
CA SER A 317 2.03 -4.02 10.59
C SER A 317 2.87 -5.09 9.91
N VAL A 318 2.40 -5.58 8.77
CA VAL A 318 3.08 -6.63 8.00
C VAL A 318 3.38 -6.12 6.60
N ASP A 319 4.63 -5.72 6.37
CA ASP A 319 5.16 -5.67 5.03
C ASP A 319 5.31 -7.10 4.52
N VAL A 320 4.75 -7.38 3.34
CA VAL A 320 4.86 -8.70 2.72
C VAL A 320 6.32 -9.07 2.42
N ASP A 321 7.20 -8.07 2.25
CA ASP A 321 8.63 -8.28 2.02
C ASP A 321 9.40 -8.72 3.28
N CYS A 322 8.78 -8.77 4.46
CA CYS A 322 9.40 -9.41 5.63
C CYS A 322 9.78 -10.88 5.34
N LEU A 323 9.01 -11.51 4.45
CA LEU A 323 9.23 -12.84 3.93
C LEU A 323 10.38 -12.87 2.93
N ASP A 324 11.09 -14.00 2.88
CA ASP A 324 12.06 -14.22 1.80
C ASP A 324 11.34 -14.16 0.44
N PRO A 325 11.96 -13.56 -0.60
CA PRO A 325 11.40 -13.51 -1.95
C PRO A 325 11.08 -14.88 -2.56
N ALA A 326 11.63 -15.97 -2.04
CA ALA A 326 11.21 -17.32 -2.38
C ALA A 326 9.73 -17.60 -2.03
N PHE A 327 9.23 -17.00 -0.95
CA PHE A 327 7.84 -17.10 -0.52
C PHE A 327 6.98 -15.93 -1.03
N ALA A 328 7.54 -14.73 -1.13
CA ALA A 328 6.83 -13.52 -1.52
C ALA A 328 7.56 -12.75 -2.65
N PRO A 329 7.60 -13.27 -3.89
CA PRO A 329 8.25 -12.58 -5.00
C PRO A 329 7.48 -11.33 -5.48
N GLY A 330 6.19 -11.25 -5.17
CA GLY A 330 5.30 -10.15 -5.54
C GLY A 330 5.46 -8.93 -4.66
N VAL A 331 6.67 -8.38 -4.57
CA VAL A 331 6.97 -7.15 -3.81
C VAL A 331 7.81 -6.20 -4.67
N SER A 332 7.81 -4.92 -4.29
CA SER A 332 8.62 -3.90 -4.98
C SER A 332 10.11 -4.05 -4.65
N HIS A 333 10.43 -4.45 -3.41
CA HIS A 333 11.79 -4.53 -2.88
C HIS A 333 12.18 -6.00 -2.62
N ILE A 334 12.89 -6.60 -3.58
CA ILE A 334 13.38 -7.98 -3.44
C ILE A 334 14.63 -7.98 -2.58
N GLU A 335 14.52 -8.47 -1.35
CA GLU A 335 15.62 -8.56 -0.41
C GLU A 335 15.81 -10.01 0.10
N PRO A 336 16.79 -10.78 -0.41
CA PRO A 336 17.03 -12.17 -0.02
C PRO A 336 17.41 -12.36 1.46
N GLY A 337 17.20 -13.57 2.00
CA GLY A 337 17.53 -13.92 3.37
C GLY A 337 16.45 -13.52 4.38
N GLY A 338 15.18 -13.57 3.96
CA GLY A 338 14.02 -13.20 4.76
C GLY A 338 13.42 -14.33 5.59
N LEU A 339 12.28 -14.04 6.22
CA LEU A 339 11.53 -15.02 7.02
C LEU A 339 10.85 -16.05 6.11
N SER A 340 10.66 -17.28 6.60
CA SER A 340 9.70 -18.18 5.99
C SER A 340 8.27 -17.79 6.35
N PHE A 341 7.30 -18.27 5.57
CA PHE A 341 5.90 -18.07 5.90
C PHE A 341 5.53 -18.63 7.27
N ARG A 342 6.12 -19.78 7.66
CA ARG A 342 5.85 -20.40 8.96
C ARG A 342 6.47 -19.61 10.12
N ASP A 343 7.61 -18.95 9.91
CA ASP A 343 8.21 -18.07 10.92
C ASP A 343 7.26 -16.91 11.28
N VAL A 344 6.68 -16.27 10.26
CA VAL A 344 5.68 -15.22 10.45
C VAL A 344 4.46 -15.76 11.21
N LEU A 345 3.94 -16.93 10.82
CA LEU A 345 2.79 -17.53 11.51
C LEU A 345 3.09 -17.87 12.97
N ASN A 346 4.26 -18.43 13.28
CA ASN A 346 4.65 -18.74 14.66
C ASN A 346 4.64 -17.47 15.52
N ILE A 347 5.21 -16.37 15.01
CA ILE A 347 5.23 -15.07 15.70
C ILE A 347 3.79 -14.56 15.92
N LEU A 348 2.97 -14.49 14.87
CA LEU A 348 1.61 -13.94 14.94
C LEU A 348 0.68 -14.77 15.85
N GLN A 349 0.72 -16.09 15.72
CA GLN A 349 -0.15 -17.00 16.46
C GLN A 349 0.21 -17.02 17.95
N ASN A 350 1.50 -16.94 18.31
CA ASN A 350 1.94 -16.99 19.70
C ASN A 350 1.97 -15.61 20.41
N LEU A 351 1.94 -14.50 19.67
CA LEU A 351 1.91 -13.14 20.24
C LEU A 351 0.79 -12.98 21.28
N GLN A 352 1.11 -12.54 22.49
CA GLN A 352 0.13 -12.22 23.51
C GLN A 352 -0.09 -10.70 23.57
N GLY A 353 -1.34 -10.26 23.46
CA GLY A 353 -1.72 -8.85 23.51
C GLY A 353 -3.10 -8.60 22.93
N ASP A 354 -3.71 -7.46 23.26
CA ASP A 354 -4.99 -7.06 22.67
C ASP A 354 -4.76 -6.40 21.31
N VAL A 355 -4.96 -7.13 20.21
CA VAL A 355 -4.73 -6.61 18.84
C VAL A 355 -5.87 -5.69 18.42
N VAL A 356 -5.63 -4.38 18.42
CA VAL A 356 -6.65 -3.33 18.18
C VAL A 356 -6.79 -2.94 16.71
N GLY A 357 -5.81 -3.29 15.89
CA GLY A 357 -5.82 -3.09 14.45
C GLY A 357 -4.57 -3.68 13.82
N ALA A 358 -4.58 -3.82 12.51
CA ALA A 358 -3.41 -4.26 11.76
C ALA A 358 -3.46 -3.80 10.30
N ASP A 359 -2.33 -3.89 9.60
CA ASP A 359 -2.25 -3.75 8.16
C ASP A 359 -1.39 -4.85 7.51
N VAL A 360 -1.68 -5.13 6.23
CA VAL A 360 -0.85 -5.96 5.35
C VAL A 360 -0.58 -5.14 4.09
N VAL A 361 0.68 -4.75 3.88
CA VAL A 361 1.10 -3.74 2.90
C VAL A 361 2.12 -4.32 1.90
N GLU A 362 2.44 -3.53 0.86
CA GLU A 362 3.55 -3.76 -0.08
C GLU A 362 3.49 -5.03 -0.94
N PHE A 363 2.41 -5.81 -0.85
CA PHE A 363 2.06 -6.75 -1.91
C PHE A 363 1.94 -6.00 -3.23
N ASN A 364 2.77 -6.33 -4.22
CA ASN A 364 2.77 -5.76 -5.55
C ASN A 364 2.30 -6.81 -6.57
N PRO A 365 1.01 -6.78 -7.00
CA PRO A 365 0.48 -7.75 -7.95
C PRO A 365 1.16 -7.75 -9.32
N GLN A 366 1.85 -6.66 -9.69
CA GLN A 366 2.56 -6.56 -10.97
C GLN A 366 3.93 -7.26 -10.94
N ARG A 367 4.40 -7.62 -9.74
CA ARG A 367 5.65 -8.35 -9.50
C ARG A 367 5.43 -9.81 -9.12
N ASP A 368 4.18 -10.19 -8.88
CA ASP A 368 3.82 -11.55 -8.50
C ASP A 368 4.00 -12.54 -9.66
N THR A 369 4.04 -13.82 -9.30
CA THR A 369 3.96 -14.94 -10.23
C THR A 369 2.67 -14.89 -11.04
N VAL A 370 2.66 -15.57 -12.19
CA VAL A 370 1.48 -15.66 -13.07
C VAL A 370 0.28 -16.32 -12.40
N ASP A 371 0.52 -17.17 -11.40
CA ASP A 371 -0.52 -17.88 -10.65
C ASP A 371 -0.96 -17.14 -9.37
N GLY A 372 -0.41 -15.96 -9.09
CA GLY A 372 -0.81 -15.15 -7.93
C GLY A 372 -0.36 -15.70 -6.58
N MET A 373 0.83 -16.33 -6.51
CA MET A 373 1.37 -16.93 -5.28
C MET A 373 1.43 -15.93 -4.11
N THR A 374 1.91 -14.71 -4.34
CA THR A 374 2.03 -13.69 -3.29
C THR A 374 0.67 -13.13 -2.88
N ALA A 375 -0.31 -13.12 -3.78
CA ALA A 375 -1.71 -12.84 -3.42
C ALA A 375 -2.24 -13.84 -2.39
N MET A 376 -1.95 -15.15 -2.57
CA MET A 376 -2.32 -16.19 -1.60
C MET A 376 -1.58 -16.05 -0.26
N VAL A 377 -0.31 -15.64 -0.30
CA VAL A 377 0.49 -15.33 0.89
C VAL A 377 -0.14 -14.17 1.68
N ALA A 378 -0.40 -13.03 1.02
CA ALA A 378 -1.04 -11.87 1.65
C ALA A 378 -2.43 -12.21 2.18
N ALA A 379 -3.25 -12.93 1.40
CA ALA A 379 -4.56 -13.39 1.84
C ALA A 379 -4.49 -14.28 3.08
N LYS A 380 -3.52 -15.20 3.15
CA LYS A 380 -3.38 -16.08 4.32
C LYS A 380 -2.89 -15.31 5.55
N ILE A 381 -2.01 -14.31 5.41
CA ILE A 381 -1.65 -13.40 6.52
C ILE A 381 -2.89 -12.66 7.02
N VAL A 382 -3.71 -12.12 6.12
CA VAL A 382 -4.97 -11.43 6.47
C VAL A 382 -5.92 -12.37 7.23
N ARG A 383 -6.05 -13.63 6.80
CA ARG A 383 -6.90 -14.64 7.47
C ARG A 383 -6.41 -14.96 8.88
N GLU A 384 -5.11 -15.05 9.09
CA GLU A 384 -4.55 -15.34 10.42
C GLU A 384 -4.61 -14.12 11.36
N LEU A 385 -4.39 -12.90 10.84
CA LEU A 385 -4.63 -11.65 11.58
C LEU A 385 -6.10 -11.49 11.95
N THR A 386 -7.02 -11.82 11.03
CA THR A 386 -8.46 -11.88 11.30
C THR A 386 -8.75 -12.80 12.49
N ALA A 387 -8.18 -14.01 12.50
CA ALA A 387 -8.36 -14.93 13.61
C ALA A 387 -7.81 -14.41 14.94
N LYS A 388 -6.75 -13.60 14.89
CA LYS A 388 -6.12 -12.98 16.07
C LYS A 388 -6.92 -11.79 16.62
N ILE A 389 -7.49 -10.98 15.74
CA ILE A 389 -8.24 -9.77 16.07
C ILE A 389 -9.65 -10.11 16.57
N SER A 390 -10.38 -10.94 15.83
CA SER A 390 -11.78 -11.24 16.12
C SER A 390 -11.90 -12.16 17.32
N LYS A 391 -12.82 -11.91 18.26
CA LYS A 391 -12.97 -12.72 19.48
C LYS A 391 -14.29 -12.49 20.18
#